data_AF-A0AAD6F3K1-F1
#
_entry.id   AF-A0AAD6F3K1-F1
#
_cell.length_a   1.000
_cell.length_b   1.000
_cell.length_c   1.000
_cell.angle_alpha   90.00
_cell.angle_beta   90.00
_cell.angle_gamma   90.00
#
_symmetry.space_group_name_H-M   'P 1'
#
loop_
_entity.id
_entity.type
_entity.pdbx_description
1 polymer ?
#
loop_
_entity_poly.entity_id
_entity_poly.type
_entity_poly.pdbx_seq_one_letter_code
_entity_poly.pdbx_strand_id
1 'polypeptide(L)'
;MDIILRYWSEREGKVAVRYFTSEFLGHTQAEKLLESINRSLSPLDPKKLLQISMDGPTVNWKFLRIFQEDKSKEDPDAPKLINLGSCGLHVVHGSFQTGERET
;
A
#
# COMPACT_ATOMS: atom_id res chain seq x y z
N MET A 1 -2.29 -5.61 10.19
CA MET A 1 -2.34 -4.81 8.94
C MET A 1 -3.17 -5.59 7.96
N ASP A 2 -4.26 -5.01 7.46
CA ASP A 2 -5.12 -5.67 6.50
C ASP A 2 -4.69 -5.33 5.08
N ILE A 3 -4.67 -6.34 4.22
CA ILE A 3 -4.35 -6.22 2.80
C ILE A 3 -5.66 -6.36 2.03
N ILE A 4 -6.01 -5.30 1.32
CA ILE A 4 -7.26 -5.20 0.56
C ILE A 4 -6.88 -5.01 -0.91
N LEU A 5 -7.40 -5.89 -1.76
CA LEU A 5 -7.22 -5.79 -3.21
C LEU A 5 -8.36 -4.96 -3.81
N ARG A 6 -7.98 -4.02 -4.67
CA ARG A 6 -8.89 -3.22 -5.49
C ARG A 6 -8.54 -3.48 -6.94
N TYR A 7 -9.48 -4.00 -7.72
CA TYR A 7 -9.24 -4.40 -9.10
C TYR A 7 -10.49 -4.15 -9.96
N TRP A 8 -10.29 -3.97 -11.27
CA TRP A 8 -11.39 -3.92 -12.22
C TRP A 8 -11.95 -5.33 -12.45
N SER A 9 -13.25 -5.53 -12.20
CA SER A 9 -13.93 -6.80 -12.42
C SER A 9 -14.71 -6.75 -13.73
N GLU A 10 -14.23 -7.41 -14.77
CA GLU A 10 -14.93 -7.49 -16.07
C GLU A 10 -16.34 -8.08 -15.94
N ARG A 11 -16.51 -9.04 -15.02
CA ARG A 11 -17.80 -9.66 -14.74
C ARG A 11 -18.83 -8.67 -14.18
N GLU A 12 -18.39 -7.77 -13.31
CA GLU A 12 -19.27 -6.81 -12.64
C GLU A 12 -19.28 -5.43 -13.32
N GLY A 13 -18.39 -5.19 -14.29
CA GLY A 13 -18.25 -3.91 -14.99
C GLY A 13 -17.84 -2.75 -14.08
N LYS A 14 -17.13 -3.02 -12.98
CA LYS A 14 -16.78 -2.02 -11.96
C LYS A 14 -15.53 -2.39 -11.17
N VAL A 15 -15.00 -1.44 -10.42
CA VAL A 15 -13.97 -1.71 -9.42
C VAL A 15 -14.56 -2.55 -8.29
N ALA A 16 -14.00 -3.74 -8.08
CA ALA A 16 -14.30 -4.61 -6.96
C ALA A 16 -13.28 -4.42 -5.85
N VAL A 17 -13.74 -4.54 -4.61
CA VAL A 17 -12.91 -4.52 -3.40
C VAL A 17 -13.05 -5.88 -2.73
N ARG A 18 -11.91 -6.49 -2.40
CA ARG A 18 -11.87 -7.77 -1.70
C ARG A 18 -10.82 -7.71 -0.61
N TYR A 19 -11.22 -8.14 0.59
CA TYR A 19 -10.27 -8.53 1.61
C TYR A 19 -9.42 -9.68 1.07
N PHE A 20 -8.11 -9.60 1.27
CA PHE A 20 -7.18 -10.61 0.79
C PHE A 20 -6.57 -11.38 1.95
N THR A 21 -5.91 -10.69 2.88
CA THR A 21 -5.37 -11.29 4.10
C THR A 21 -5.09 -10.22 5.16
N SER A 22 -4.70 -10.66 6.36
CA SER A 22 -4.21 -9.82 7.44
C SER A 22 -2.85 -10.32 7.89
N GLU A 23 -1.94 -9.38 8.11
CA GLU A 23 -0.60 -9.64 8.62
C GLU A 23 -0.45 -9.03 10.01
N PHE A 24 -0.09 -9.85 10.99
CA PHE A 24 0.16 -9.41 12.36
C PHE A 24 1.60 -8.93 12.48
N LEU A 25 1.75 -7.61 12.40
CA LEU A 25 3.03 -6.95 12.58
C LEU A 25 3.23 -6.68 14.07
N GLY A 26 4.34 -7.14 14.64
CA GLY A 26 4.74 -6.76 15.98
C GLY A 26 5.24 -5.31 15.96
N HIS A 27 6.57 -5.13 15.94
CA HIS A 27 7.16 -3.81 15.73
C HIS A 27 7.18 -3.47 14.24
N THR A 28 6.62 -2.31 13.88
CA THR A 28 6.45 -1.92 12.48
C THR A 28 7.66 -1.12 12.00
N GLN A 29 8.62 -1.82 11.38
CA GLN A 29 9.73 -1.24 10.61
C GLN A 29 9.47 -1.44 9.10
N ALA A 30 10.05 -0.58 8.26
CA ALA A 30 9.80 -0.59 6.81
C ALA A 30 10.24 -1.92 6.17
N GLU A 31 11.34 -2.49 6.64
CA GLU A 31 11.90 -3.76 6.17
C GLU A 31 10.99 -4.93 6.55
N LYS A 32 10.37 -4.88 7.73
CA LYS A 32 9.40 -5.89 8.17
C LYS A 32 8.08 -5.79 7.41
N LEU A 33 7.66 -4.58 7.07
CA LEU A 33 6.53 -4.37 6.16
C LEU A 33 6.83 -4.94 4.78
N LEU A 34 8.02 -4.70 4.23
CA LEU A 34 8.44 -5.24 2.94
C LEU A 34 8.40 -6.77 2.92
N GLU A 35 8.99 -7.43 3.92
CA GLU A 35 8.99 -8.88 4.06
C GLU A 35 7.57 -9.44 4.12
N SER A 36 6.72 -8.84 4.95
CA SER A 36 5.32 -9.25 5.13
C SER A 36 4.52 -9.07 3.84
N ILE A 37 4.60 -7.90 3.19
CA ILE A 37 3.90 -7.62 1.93
C ILE A 37 4.37 -8.55 0.82
N ASN A 38 5.67 -8.75 0.63
CA ASN A 38 6.19 -9.66 -0.39
C ASN A 38 5.70 -11.10 -0.16
N ARG A 39 5.67 -11.55 1.10
CA ARG A 39 5.11 -12.86 1.45
C ARG A 39 3.63 -12.94 1.10
N SER A 40 2.82 -11.97 1.52
CA SER A 40 1.38 -11.99 1.26
C SER A 40 1.06 -11.91 -0.23
N LEU A 41 1.79 -11.09 -0.99
CA LEU A 41 1.56 -10.89 -2.42
C LEU A 41 2.19 -11.96 -3.32
N SER A 42 2.96 -12.90 -2.78
CA SER A 42 3.59 -13.99 -3.54
C SER A 42 2.64 -14.80 -4.45
N PRO A 43 1.34 -14.99 -4.14
CA PRO A 43 0.41 -15.68 -5.03
C PRO A 43 -0.09 -14.83 -6.21
N LEU A 44 0.20 -13.52 -6.22
CA LEU A 44 -0.29 -12.57 -7.22
C LEU A 44 0.78 -12.29 -8.27
N ASP A 45 0.33 -11.99 -9.49
CA ASP A 45 1.23 -11.54 -10.56
C ASP A 45 1.72 -10.11 -10.29
N PRO A 46 3.01 -9.91 -10.00
CA PRO A 46 3.55 -8.58 -9.68
C PRO A 46 3.44 -7.61 -10.86
N LYS A 47 3.36 -8.09 -12.11
CA LYS A 47 3.23 -7.23 -13.30
C LYS A 47 1.86 -6.59 -13.43
N LYS A 48 0.85 -7.13 -12.72
CA LYS A 48 -0.51 -6.58 -12.68
C LYS A 48 -0.73 -5.62 -11.51
N LEU A 49 0.28 -5.42 -10.66
CA LEU A 49 0.20 -4.46 -9.57
C LEU A 49 0.37 -3.04 -10.12
N LEU A 50 -0.71 -2.25 -10.05
CA LEU A 50 -0.70 -0.87 -10.55
C LEU A 50 -0.20 0.14 -9.50
N GLN A 51 -0.62 -0.05 -8.24
CA GLN A 51 -0.44 0.93 -7.17
C GLN A 51 -0.58 0.29 -5.79
N ILE A 52 0.12 0.83 -4.80
CA ILE A 52 -0.07 0.52 -3.37
C ILE A 52 -0.59 1.77 -2.66
N SER A 53 -1.75 1.65 -2.02
CA SER A 53 -2.41 2.72 -1.26
C SER A 53 -2.22 2.50 0.24
N MET A 54 -1.83 3.57 0.94
CA MET A 54 -1.28 3.53 2.28
C MET A 54 -1.45 4.90 2.95
N ASP A 55 -1.41 4.94 4.28
CA ASP A 55 -1.38 6.18 5.07
C ASP A 55 0.01 6.85 5.04
N GLY A 56 0.07 8.06 5.61
CA GLY A 56 1.23 8.95 5.51
C GLY A 56 2.41 8.80 6.50
N PRO A 57 2.42 7.92 7.52
CA PRO A 57 3.59 7.77 8.40
C PRO A 57 4.88 7.45 7.63
N THR A 58 6.02 7.94 8.15
CA THR A 58 7.35 7.82 7.51
C THR A 58 7.76 6.37 7.20
N VAL A 59 7.37 5.43 8.06
CA VAL A 59 7.68 4.00 7.88
C VAL A 59 7.08 3.46 6.58
N ASN A 60 5.84 3.87 6.29
CA ASN A 60 5.11 3.42 5.12
C ASN A 60 5.76 4.02 3.86
N TRP A 61 6.07 5.32 3.85
CA TRP A 61 6.80 5.93 2.74
C TRP A 61 8.14 5.26 2.45
N LYS A 62 8.90 4.93 3.50
CA LYS A 62 10.16 4.20 3.36
C LYS A 62 9.92 2.82 2.75
N PHE A 63 8.89 2.09 3.20
CA PHE A 63 8.48 0.81 2.62
C PHE A 63 8.18 0.92 1.12
N LEU A 64 7.38 1.90 0.69
CA LEU A 64 7.02 2.05 -0.72
C LEU A 64 8.26 2.27 -1.59
N ARG A 65 9.20 3.10 -1.13
CA ARG A 65 10.45 3.37 -1.83
C ARG A 65 11.29 2.10 -2.02
N ILE A 66 11.54 1.35 -0.94
CA ILE A 66 12.34 0.11 -1.02
C ILE A 66 11.63 -0.97 -1.86
N PHE A 67 10.30 -1.05 -1.79
CA PHE A 67 9.51 -1.97 -2.61
C PHE A 67 9.68 -1.68 -4.11
N GLN A 68 9.61 -0.40 -4.50
CA GLN A 68 9.82 0.01 -5.89
C GLN A 68 11.26 -0.26 -6.37
N GLU A 69 12.25 0.03 -5.52
CA GLU A 69 13.66 -0.25 -5.81
C GLU A 69 13.91 -1.74 -6.03
N ASP A 70 13.37 -2.62 -5.19
CA ASP A 70 13.51 -4.06 -5.33
C ASP A 70 12.83 -4.57 -6.60
N LYS A 71 11.63 -4.08 -6.91
CA LYS A 71 10.93 -4.45 -8.16
C LYS A 71 11.69 -4.05 -9.41
N SER A 72 12.26 -2.85 -9.44
CA SER A 72 13.08 -2.40 -10.58
C SER A 72 14.40 -3.17 -10.71
N LYS A 73 14.95 -3.73 -9.62
CA LYS A 73 16.14 -4.61 -9.66
C LYS A 73 15.79 -6.02 -10.12
N GLU A 74 14.65 -6.56 -9.69
CA GLU A 74 14.18 -7.91 -10.07
C GLU A 74 13.80 -7.99 -11.55
N ASP A 75 13.07 -6.99 -12.06
CA ASP A 75 12.62 -6.92 -13.45
C ASP A 75 12.66 -5.45 -13.92
N PRO A 76 13.75 -5.03 -14.60
CA PRO A 76 13.90 -3.65 -15.10
C PRO A 76 12.82 -3.22 -16.09
N ASP A 77 12.18 -4.18 -16.78
CA ASP A 77 11.13 -3.93 -17.77
C ASP A 77 9.72 -3.96 -17.16
N ALA A 78 9.60 -4.26 -15.86
CA ALA A 78 8.31 -4.27 -15.19
C ALA A 78 7.65 -2.88 -15.16
N PRO A 79 6.31 -2.80 -15.26
CA PRO A 79 5.59 -1.55 -15.09
C PRO A 79 5.92 -0.88 -13.76
N LYS A 80 6.22 0.43 -13.81
CA LYS A 80 6.41 1.23 -12.60
C LYS A 80 5.07 1.44 -11.89
N LEU A 81 5.09 1.36 -10.57
CA LEU A 81 3.92 1.68 -9.76
C LEU A 81 3.58 3.17 -9.85
N ILE A 82 2.27 3.46 -9.92
CA ILE A 82 1.77 4.84 -9.84
C ILE A 82 1.82 5.29 -8.38
N ASN A 83 2.45 6.42 -8.11
CA ASN A 83 2.41 7.06 -6.79
C ASN A 83 1.31 8.14 -6.77
N LEU A 84 0.25 7.90 -5.99
CA LEU A 84 -0.89 8.80 -5.83
C LEU A 84 -0.87 9.61 -4.53
N GLY A 85 0.22 9.56 -3.77
CA GLY A 85 0.26 10.16 -2.43
C GLY A 85 -0.19 9.20 -1.32
N SER A 86 -0.23 9.73 -0.10
CA SER A 86 -0.78 9.05 1.06
C SER A 86 -2.31 9.22 1.15
N CYS A 87 -2.94 8.46 2.04
CA CYS A 87 -4.36 8.52 2.29
C CYS A 87 -4.82 9.93 2.73
N GLY A 88 -5.58 10.62 1.86
CA GLY A 88 -6.12 11.95 2.14
C GLY A 88 -7.08 12.01 3.33
N LEU A 89 -7.76 10.90 3.66
CA LEU A 89 -8.63 10.83 4.84
C LEU A 89 -7.84 11.02 6.14
N HIS A 90 -6.62 10.48 6.22
CA HIS A 90 -5.76 10.66 7.39
C HIS A 90 -5.30 12.12 7.53
N VAL A 91 -5.06 12.82 6.42
CA VAL A 91 -4.71 14.24 6.43
C VAL A 91 -5.87 15.06 7.00
N VAL A 92 -7.08 14.88 6.46
CA VAL A 92 -8.28 15.60 6.92
C VAL A 92 -8.57 15.30 8.40
N HIS A 93 -8.48 14.03 8.80
CA HIS A 93 -8.68 13.63 10.19
C HIS A 93 -7.66 14.29 11.13
N GLY A 94 -6.38 14.28 10.77
CA GLY A 94 -5.33 14.95 11.55
C GLY A 94 -5.54 16.45 11.66
N SER A 95 -5.92 17.12 10.57
CA SER A 95 -6.23 18.55 10.58
C SER A 95 -7.40 18.90 11.51
N PHE A 96 -8.47 18.11 11.50
CA PHE A 96 -9.59 18.29 12.41
C PHE A 96 -9.20 18.10 13.88
N GLN A 97 -8.43 17.05 14.18
CA GLN A 97 -7.93 16.80 15.53
C GLN A 97 -7.06 17.95 16.04
N THR A 98 -6.17 18.48 15.20
CA THR A 98 -5.36 19.65 15.58
C THR A 98 -6.24 20.86 15.85
N GLY A 99 -7.21 21.14 14.98
CA GLY A 99 -8.12 22.27 15.16
C GLY A 99 -8.91 22.20 16.46
N GLU A 100 -9.42 21.01 16.83
CA GLU A 100 -10.17 20.80 18.07
C GLU A 100 -9.31 21.01 19.32
N ARG A 101 -8.01 20.69 19.27
CA ARG A 101 -7.09 20.91 20.42
C ARG A 101 -6.74 22.38 20.65
N GLU A 102 -6.90 23.21 19.64
CA GLU A 102 -6.58 24.64 19.67
C GLU A 102 -7.81 25.52 20.03
N THR A 103 -8.98 24.90 20.26
CA THR A 103 -10.22 25.56 20.71
C THR A 103 -10.54 25.25 22.16
#